data_AF-A0A9X3H1D4-F1
#
_entry.id   AF-A0A9X3H1D4-F1
#
_cell.length_a   1.000
_cell.length_b   1.000
_cell.length_c   1.000
_cell.angle_alpha   90.00
_cell.angle_beta   90.00
_cell.angle_gamma   90.00
#
_symmetry.space_group_name_H-M   'P 1'
#
loop_
_entity.id
_entity.type
_entity.pdbx_description
1 polymer ?
#
loop_
_entity_poly.entity_id
_entity_poly.type
_entity_poly.pdbx_seq_one_letter_code
_entity_poly.pdbx_strand_id
1 'polypeptide(L)'
;MSPMFKTRRMEAGVVLRAAAISLVALNHANPDIDQVLGFNFSGGMSVLMALSGYFFAKFVLDAPSLPQMRHRLIGFGRSILLPSFFMVLFFFIILRKFDVLELLFIRNLFTDGRISKFPTWYPQVMMQILIVVYILSYIGLIRNFGRKLLPYSVVLLFVASVLLRFYLDNYSDGLDHPTLPYSRFWNFCLGWCFYFFADPSRTPKGNRVAMAALAIASSFLVYGAAKLPAYCLIAGTLIFLFVRDIAVPAILHKLITIVAMANLHIFLWHRFFFEIYEDIMHVTAQGGFGMWLFGMSASVVLWIGWEAAVRTAREFALASTSLKSKVIPSVRSHTLPAS
;
A
#
# COMPACT_ATOMS: atom_id res chain seq x y z
N MET A 1 17.17 32.64 12.18
CA MET A 1 16.94 31.18 12.12
C MET A 1 17.01 30.73 10.67
N SER A 2 17.87 29.76 10.34
CA SER A 2 18.00 29.27 8.96
C SER A 2 16.65 28.76 8.42
N PRO A 3 16.31 29.01 7.15
CA PRO A 3 15.03 28.62 6.55
C PRO A 3 14.75 27.11 6.63
N MET A 4 15.78 26.29 6.88
CA MET A 4 15.71 24.84 7.08
C MET A 4 14.97 24.40 8.35
N PHE A 5 14.94 25.25 9.39
CA PHE A 5 14.30 24.94 10.67
C PHE A 5 12.91 25.57 10.82
N LYS A 6 12.44 26.31 9.82
CA LYS A 6 11.06 26.82 9.80
C LYS A 6 10.08 25.64 9.76
N THR A 7 9.07 25.68 10.60
CA THR A 7 8.04 24.63 10.66
C THR A 7 7.12 24.72 9.44
N ARG A 8 6.71 23.56 8.94
CA ARG A 8 5.72 23.39 7.88
C ARG A 8 4.66 22.39 8.34
N ARG A 9 3.42 22.60 7.92
CA ARG A 9 2.32 21.67 8.16
C ARG A 9 2.30 20.61 7.05
N MET A 10 2.08 19.37 7.43
CA MET A 10 2.00 18.24 6.51
C MET A 10 0.88 17.31 6.94
N GLU A 11 0.12 16.81 5.97
CA GLU A 11 -0.98 15.89 6.23
C GLU A 11 -0.49 14.65 6.98
N ALA A 12 -1.21 14.27 8.05
CA ALA A 12 -0.83 13.12 8.87
C ALA A 12 -0.73 11.82 8.06
N GLY A 13 -1.56 11.65 7.03
CA GLY A 13 -1.49 10.49 6.13
C GLY A 13 -0.16 10.37 5.36
N VAL A 14 0.52 11.49 5.08
CA VAL A 14 1.86 11.47 4.46
C VAL A 14 2.90 11.01 5.48
N VAL A 15 2.84 11.58 6.69
CA VAL A 15 3.74 11.23 7.81
C VAL A 15 3.61 9.74 8.15
N LEU A 16 2.38 9.26 8.31
CA LEU A 16 2.10 7.87 8.67
C LEU A 16 2.58 6.90 7.58
N ARG A 17 2.41 7.22 6.29
CA ARG A 17 2.95 6.37 5.22
C ARG A 17 4.47 6.26 5.30
N ALA A 18 5.17 7.37 5.47
CA ALA A 18 6.63 7.36 5.59
C ALA A 18 7.13 6.62 6.83
N ALA A 19 6.50 6.87 7.99
CA ALA A 19 6.84 6.20 9.24
C ALA A 19 6.58 4.69 9.14
N ALA A 20 5.42 4.31 8.59
CA ALA A 20 5.02 2.91 8.50
C ALA A 20 5.89 2.10 7.53
N ILE A 21 6.26 2.63 6.36
CA ILE A 21 7.19 1.93 5.46
C ILE A 21 8.59 1.85 6.05
N SER A 22 9.02 2.90 6.77
CA SER A 22 10.30 2.89 7.49
C SER A 22 10.33 1.83 8.58
N LEU A 23 9.24 1.66 9.34
CA LEU A 23 9.10 0.59 10.35
C LEU A 23 9.10 -0.80 9.73
N VAL A 24 8.47 -0.99 8.57
CA VAL A 24 8.53 -2.27 7.83
C VAL A 24 9.98 -2.61 7.47
N ALA A 25 10.70 -1.67 6.88
CA ALA A 25 12.11 -1.87 6.53
C ALA A 25 12.97 -2.09 7.79
N LEU A 26 12.73 -1.34 8.86
CA LEU A 26 13.49 -1.45 10.11
C LEU A 26 13.29 -2.82 10.78
N ASN A 27 12.05 -3.31 10.80
CA ASN A 27 11.72 -4.66 11.27
C ASN A 27 12.45 -5.73 10.47
N HIS A 28 12.59 -5.55 9.15
CA HIS A 28 13.32 -6.49 8.31
C HIS A 28 14.85 -6.40 8.46
N ALA A 29 15.39 -5.23 8.81
CA ALA A 29 16.82 -5.06 9.09
C ALA A 29 17.22 -5.58 10.49
N ASN A 30 16.24 -5.83 11.36
CA ASN A 30 16.44 -6.24 12.75
C ASN A 30 15.47 -7.38 13.11
N PRO A 31 15.59 -8.57 12.48
CA PRO A 31 14.63 -9.66 12.68
C PRO A 31 14.62 -10.20 14.12
N ASP A 32 15.76 -10.17 14.82
CA ASP A 32 15.92 -10.74 16.17
C ASP A 32 15.89 -9.68 17.29
N ILE A 33 15.46 -8.45 16.98
CA ILE A 33 15.46 -7.36 17.96
C ILE A 33 14.53 -7.63 19.15
N ASP A 34 13.54 -8.49 18.97
CA ASP A 34 12.66 -8.94 20.05
C ASP A 34 13.41 -9.76 21.11
N GLN A 35 14.46 -10.50 20.74
CA GLN A 35 15.31 -11.20 21.70
C GLN A 35 16.11 -10.23 22.58
N VAL A 36 16.34 -9.00 22.10
CA VAL A 36 17.13 -7.98 22.80
C VAL A 36 16.23 -7.00 23.58
N LEU A 37 15.17 -6.49 22.94
CA LEU A 37 14.30 -5.45 23.49
C LEU A 37 12.99 -5.98 24.08
N GLY A 38 12.69 -7.28 23.90
CA GLY A 38 11.40 -7.88 24.28
C GLY A 38 10.25 -7.54 23.32
N PHE A 39 10.52 -6.83 22.23
CA PHE A 39 9.56 -6.51 21.17
C PHE A 39 10.25 -6.33 19.81
N ASN A 40 9.54 -6.62 18.72
CA ASN A 40 10.00 -6.36 17.34
C ASN A 40 9.41 -5.05 16.79
N PHE A 41 9.83 -4.57 15.61
CA PHE A 41 9.28 -3.35 15.00
C PHE A 41 8.08 -3.62 14.07
N SER A 42 7.33 -4.69 14.32
CA SER A 42 6.21 -5.08 13.45
C SER A 42 5.00 -4.14 13.62
N GLY A 43 4.12 -4.13 12.61
CA GLY A 43 2.87 -3.35 12.63
C GLY A 43 2.82 -2.21 11.60
N GLY A 44 3.95 -1.75 11.08
CA GLY A 44 3.98 -0.74 10.01
C GLY A 44 3.12 -1.14 8.79
N MET A 45 3.16 -2.42 8.41
CA MET A 45 2.34 -2.93 7.31
C MET A 45 0.83 -2.86 7.59
N SER A 46 0.39 -3.03 8.85
CA SER A 46 -1.03 -2.90 9.21
C SER A 46 -1.52 -1.47 9.01
N VAL A 47 -0.70 -0.48 9.38
CA VAL A 47 -0.98 0.95 9.13
C VAL A 47 -1.00 1.25 7.63
N LEU A 48 -0.02 0.75 6.86
CA LEU A 48 0.00 0.92 5.40
C LEU A 48 -1.21 0.29 4.73
N MET A 49 -1.67 -0.87 5.21
CA MET A 49 -2.85 -1.56 4.68
C MET A 49 -4.12 -0.75 4.94
N ALA A 50 -4.29 -0.22 6.15
CA ALA A 50 -5.41 0.66 6.48
C ALA A 50 -5.39 1.97 5.66
N LEU A 51 -4.23 2.60 5.49
CA LEU A 51 -4.10 3.80 4.65
C LEU A 51 -4.36 3.49 3.17
N SER A 52 -3.86 2.36 2.68
CA SER A 52 -4.14 1.88 1.32
C SER A 52 -5.63 1.67 1.10
N GLY A 53 -6.31 1.09 2.09
CA GLY A 53 -7.77 0.96 2.11
C GLY A 53 -8.46 2.32 2.03
N TYR A 54 -8.09 3.28 2.88
CA TYR A 54 -8.67 4.62 2.86
C TYR A 54 -8.54 5.29 1.48
N PHE A 55 -7.36 5.28 0.88
CA PHE A 55 -7.15 5.88 -0.45
C PHE A 55 -7.85 5.08 -1.55
N PHE A 56 -7.92 3.76 -1.43
CA PHE A 56 -8.71 2.93 -2.32
C PHE A 56 -10.19 3.30 -2.28
N ALA A 57 -10.77 3.45 -1.08
CA ALA A 57 -12.16 3.86 -0.95
C ALA A 57 -12.40 5.26 -1.56
N LYS A 58 -11.49 6.20 -1.25
CA LYS A 58 -11.54 7.58 -1.76
C LYS A 58 -11.46 7.68 -3.28
N PHE A 59 -10.54 6.94 -3.90
CA PHE A 59 -10.29 7.09 -5.33
C PHE A 59 -11.05 6.07 -6.19
N VAL A 60 -11.28 4.87 -5.68
CA VAL A 60 -11.94 3.78 -6.42
C VAL A 60 -13.41 3.65 -6.03
N LEU A 61 -13.73 3.38 -4.76
CA LEU A 61 -15.10 3.04 -4.35
C LEU A 61 -16.07 4.23 -4.44
N ASP A 62 -15.58 5.46 -4.28
CA ASP A 62 -16.40 6.67 -4.42
C ASP A 62 -16.59 7.14 -5.88
N ALA A 63 -16.36 6.26 -6.86
CA ALA A 63 -16.61 6.57 -8.25
C ALA A 63 -18.11 6.87 -8.52
N PRO A 64 -18.43 7.77 -9.47
CA PRO A 64 -19.81 8.11 -9.82
C PRO A 64 -20.66 6.94 -10.34
N SER A 65 -20.03 5.93 -10.94
CA SER A 65 -20.71 4.78 -11.53
C SER A 65 -19.86 3.51 -11.45
N LEU A 66 -20.49 2.34 -11.53
CA LEU A 66 -19.78 1.04 -11.51
C LEU A 66 -18.77 0.88 -12.65
N PRO A 67 -19.07 1.25 -13.92
CA PRO A 67 -18.05 1.22 -14.98
C PRO A 67 -16.82 2.07 -14.65
N GLN A 68 -17.03 3.28 -14.10
CA GLN A 68 -15.93 4.14 -13.67
C GLN A 68 -15.17 3.54 -12.49
N MET A 69 -15.87 2.94 -11.50
CA MET A 69 -15.25 2.23 -10.38
C MET A 69 -14.34 1.11 -10.89
N ARG A 70 -14.81 0.28 -11.81
CA ARG A 70 -14.04 -0.82 -12.42
C ARG A 70 -12.81 -0.31 -13.16
N HIS A 71 -12.94 0.77 -13.92
CA HIS A 71 -11.80 1.39 -14.60
C HIS A 71 -10.74 1.87 -13.59
N ARG A 72 -11.16 2.55 -12.52
CA ARG A 72 -10.26 3.01 -11.44
C ARG A 72 -9.64 1.85 -10.66
N LEU A 73 -10.39 0.76 -10.45
CA LEU A 73 -9.91 -0.47 -9.84
C LEU A 73 -8.78 -1.09 -10.66
N ILE A 74 -8.95 -1.21 -11.98
CA ILE A 74 -7.92 -1.74 -12.89
C ILE A 74 -6.69 -0.82 -12.85
N GLY A 75 -6.88 0.50 -12.87
CA GLY A 75 -5.79 1.47 -12.73
C GLY A 75 -5.02 1.31 -11.43
N PHE A 76 -5.73 1.16 -10.31
CA PHE A 76 -5.13 0.92 -8.99
C PHE A 76 -4.39 -0.42 -8.93
N GLY A 77 -4.96 -1.49 -9.49
CA GLY A 77 -4.29 -2.78 -9.58
C GLY A 77 -3.01 -2.70 -10.40
N ARG A 78 -3.04 -2.04 -11.56
CA ARG A 78 -1.86 -1.86 -12.42
C ARG A 78 -0.72 -1.13 -11.71
N SER A 79 -1.01 -0.11 -10.90
CA SER A 79 0.04 0.66 -10.21
C SER A 79 0.80 -0.13 -9.15
N ILE A 80 0.23 -1.22 -8.64
CA ILE A 80 0.86 -2.11 -7.65
C ILE A 80 1.43 -3.36 -8.34
N LEU A 81 0.63 -3.99 -9.20
CA LEU A 81 0.94 -5.31 -9.76
C LEU A 81 2.00 -5.24 -10.84
N LEU A 82 2.03 -4.20 -11.70
CA LEU A 82 3.05 -4.11 -12.75
C LEU A 82 4.47 -3.97 -12.17
N PRO A 83 4.75 -3.01 -11.25
CA PRO A 83 6.07 -2.93 -10.64
C PRO A 83 6.46 -4.20 -9.89
N SER A 84 5.51 -4.82 -9.19
CA SER A 84 5.73 -6.08 -8.47
C SER A 84 6.05 -7.25 -9.43
N PHE A 85 5.37 -7.32 -10.57
CA PHE A 85 5.56 -8.36 -11.59
C PHE A 85 6.96 -8.26 -12.21
N PHE A 86 7.38 -7.05 -12.57
CA PHE A 86 8.74 -6.83 -13.07
C PHE A 86 9.80 -7.14 -12.02
N MET A 87 9.51 -6.88 -10.74
CA MET A 87 10.40 -7.27 -9.64
C MET A 87 10.53 -8.79 -9.49
N VAL A 88 9.43 -9.53 -9.63
CA VAL A 88 9.46 -11.01 -9.63
C VAL A 88 10.31 -11.52 -10.81
N LEU A 89 10.08 -11.00 -12.02
CA LEU A 89 10.88 -11.36 -13.19
C LEU A 89 12.38 -11.04 -13.01
N PHE A 90 12.69 -9.88 -12.43
CA PHE A 90 14.07 -9.49 -12.11
C PHE A 90 14.75 -10.53 -11.23
N PHE A 91 14.10 -10.98 -10.15
CA PHE A 91 14.66 -12.03 -9.29
C PHE A 91 14.73 -13.39 -9.96
N PHE A 92 13.78 -13.73 -10.82
CA PHE A 92 13.83 -14.99 -11.58
C PHE A 92 15.06 -15.05 -12.48
N ILE A 93 15.37 -13.93 -13.14
CA ILE A 93 16.54 -13.80 -14.01
C ILE A 93 17.84 -13.89 -13.20
N ILE A 94 17.97 -13.09 -12.13
CA ILE A 94 19.20 -13.04 -11.33
C ILE A 94 19.47 -14.35 -10.61
N LEU A 95 18.43 -14.95 -10.01
CA LEU A 95 18.56 -16.18 -9.25
C LEU A 95 18.50 -17.44 -10.13
N ARG A 96 18.24 -17.27 -11.43
CA ARG A 96 18.04 -18.36 -12.41
C ARG A 96 17.02 -19.41 -11.94
N LYS A 97 15.93 -18.94 -11.35
CA LYS A 97 14.83 -19.77 -10.85
C LYS A 97 13.51 -19.27 -11.39
N PHE A 98 12.55 -20.16 -11.57
CA PHE A 98 11.24 -19.84 -12.10
C PHE A 98 10.15 -20.54 -11.27
N ASP A 99 9.10 -19.80 -10.91
CA ASP A 99 7.90 -20.33 -10.26
C ASP A 99 6.66 -19.65 -10.84
N VAL A 100 5.84 -20.43 -11.52
CA VAL A 100 4.61 -19.94 -12.16
C VAL A 100 3.60 -19.40 -11.13
N LEU A 101 3.56 -19.98 -9.92
CA LEU A 101 2.63 -19.56 -8.87
C LEU A 101 3.02 -18.20 -8.31
N GLU A 102 4.32 -17.93 -8.19
CA GLU A 102 4.81 -16.62 -7.76
C GLU A 102 4.57 -15.55 -8.83
N LEU A 103 4.80 -15.91 -10.10
CA LEU A 103 4.58 -15.03 -11.25
C LEU A 103 3.10 -14.63 -11.40
N LEU A 104 2.18 -15.58 -11.19
CA LEU A 104 0.74 -15.36 -11.23
C LEU A 104 0.16 -14.80 -9.93
N PHE A 105 1.01 -14.52 -8.94
CA PHE A 105 0.64 -13.99 -7.64
C PHE A 105 -0.38 -14.86 -6.86
N ILE A 106 -0.23 -16.19 -6.91
CA ILE A 106 -1.08 -17.16 -6.20
C ILE A 106 -0.31 -18.12 -5.30
N ARG A 107 1.01 -17.98 -5.20
CA ARG A 107 1.88 -18.88 -4.42
C ARG A 107 1.50 -18.99 -2.94
N ASN A 108 1.10 -17.88 -2.32
CA ASN A 108 0.67 -17.79 -0.92
C ASN A 108 -0.54 -18.68 -0.61
N LEU A 109 -1.30 -19.12 -1.61
CA LEU A 109 -2.40 -20.08 -1.43
C LEU A 109 -1.90 -21.52 -1.20
N PHE A 110 -0.63 -21.80 -1.50
CA PHE A 110 -0.05 -23.13 -1.47
C PHE A 110 1.14 -23.24 -0.52
N THR A 111 1.92 -22.16 -0.33
CA THR A 111 3.17 -22.20 0.47
C THR A 111 3.67 -20.80 0.80
N ASP A 112 4.27 -20.64 1.99
CA ASP A 112 4.87 -19.39 2.47
C ASP A 112 6.27 -19.09 1.90
N GLY A 113 6.85 -20.03 1.15
CA GLY A 113 8.12 -19.81 0.45
C GLY A 113 8.05 -18.71 -0.62
N ARG A 114 9.22 -18.30 -1.12
CA ARG A 114 9.33 -17.40 -2.28
C ARG A 114 10.73 -17.49 -2.87
N ILE A 115 10.83 -17.26 -4.17
CA ILE A 115 12.09 -17.05 -4.87
C ILE A 115 12.52 -15.59 -4.71
N SER A 116 11.61 -14.65 -4.93
CA SER A 116 11.92 -13.22 -4.85
C SER A 116 12.27 -12.82 -3.42
N LYS A 117 13.24 -11.91 -3.29
CA LYS A 117 13.74 -11.52 -1.96
C LYS A 117 12.83 -10.53 -1.24
N PHE A 118 11.94 -9.84 -1.97
CA PHE A 118 10.93 -8.97 -1.37
C PHE A 118 9.72 -9.77 -0.83
N PRO A 119 8.92 -9.22 0.10
CA PRO A 119 7.74 -9.89 0.64
C PRO A 119 6.61 -10.00 -0.40
N THR A 120 6.70 -10.98 -1.31
CA THR A 120 5.77 -11.19 -2.43
C THR A 120 4.33 -11.42 -1.99
N TRP A 121 4.09 -11.86 -0.76
CA TRP A 121 2.74 -12.03 -0.23
C TRP A 121 1.87 -10.77 -0.32
N TYR A 122 2.45 -9.55 -0.22
CA TYR A 122 1.66 -8.31 -0.25
C TYR A 122 0.98 -8.08 -1.60
N PRO A 123 1.70 -8.04 -2.75
CA PRO A 123 1.03 -7.92 -4.05
C PRO A 123 0.15 -9.13 -4.36
N GLN A 124 0.46 -10.33 -3.85
CA GLN A 124 -0.41 -11.50 -3.96
C GLN A 124 -1.77 -11.27 -3.31
N VAL A 125 -1.76 -10.90 -2.03
CA VAL A 125 -2.97 -10.56 -1.28
C VAL A 125 -3.72 -9.41 -1.94
N MET A 126 -3.01 -8.36 -2.37
CA MET A 126 -3.65 -7.21 -2.99
C MET A 126 -4.31 -7.60 -4.34
N MET A 127 -3.64 -8.38 -5.18
CA MET A 127 -4.24 -8.90 -6.41
C MET A 127 -5.51 -9.68 -6.13
N GLN A 128 -5.45 -10.60 -5.17
CA GLN A 128 -6.57 -11.47 -4.79
C GLN A 128 -7.76 -10.65 -4.26
N ILE A 129 -7.51 -9.66 -3.39
CA ILE A 129 -8.54 -8.73 -2.91
C ILE A 129 -9.16 -7.95 -4.08
N LEU A 130 -8.33 -7.40 -4.97
CA LEU A 130 -8.80 -6.60 -6.11
C LEU A 130 -9.63 -7.43 -7.09
N ILE A 131 -9.26 -8.69 -7.34
CA ILE A 131 -10.04 -9.62 -8.16
C ILE A 131 -11.41 -9.87 -7.53
N VAL A 132 -11.46 -10.14 -6.21
CA VAL A 132 -12.73 -10.33 -5.50
C VAL A 132 -13.60 -9.08 -5.62
N VAL A 133 -13.06 -7.89 -5.34
CA VAL A 133 -13.80 -6.62 -5.47
C VAL A 133 -14.27 -6.40 -6.92
N TYR A 134 -13.43 -6.73 -7.91
CA TYR A 134 -13.79 -6.64 -9.32
C TYR A 134 -14.99 -7.55 -9.65
N ILE A 135 -14.93 -8.82 -9.26
CA ILE A 135 -16.00 -9.80 -9.50
C ILE A 135 -17.28 -9.37 -8.81
N LEU A 136 -17.20 -8.99 -7.52
CA LEU A 136 -18.36 -8.52 -6.74
C LEU A 136 -19.02 -7.30 -7.41
N SER A 137 -18.25 -6.44 -8.09
CA SER A 137 -18.81 -5.29 -8.80
C SER A 137 -19.77 -5.64 -9.95
N TYR A 138 -19.77 -6.90 -10.43
CA TYR A 138 -20.70 -7.41 -11.43
C TYR A 138 -21.96 -8.03 -10.82
N ILE A 139 -21.92 -8.39 -9.54
CA ILE A 139 -23.05 -8.99 -8.85
C ILE A 139 -24.08 -7.90 -8.55
N GLY A 140 -25.33 -8.15 -8.94
CA GLY A 140 -26.45 -7.22 -8.78
C GLY A 140 -26.67 -6.73 -7.34
N LEU A 141 -26.17 -7.45 -6.33
CA LEU A 141 -26.20 -7.01 -4.92
C LEU A 141 -25.56 -5.63 -4.75
N ILE A 142 -24.33 -5.41 -5.25
CA ILE A 142 -23.65 -4.10 -5.16
C ILE A 142 -24.39 -3.03 -5.96
N ARG A 143 -25.02 -3.43 -7.08
CA ARG A 143 -25.88 -2.56 -7.90
C ARG A 143 -27.14 -2.13 -7.14
N ASN A 144 -27.75 -3.02 -6.35
CA ASN A 144 -29.02 -2.79 -5.64
C ASN A 144 -28.85 -2.10 -4.29
N PHE A 145 -27.70 -2.27 -3.62
CA PHE A 145 -27.40 -1.55 -2.37
C PHE A 145 -27.30 -0.03 -2.59
N GLY A 146 -27.04 0.42 -3.82
CA GLY A 146 -26.96 1.83 -4.15
C GLY A 146 -25.87 2.58 -3.37
N ARG A 147 -25.64 3.84 -3.72
CA ARG A 147 -24.62 4.66 -3.02
C ARG A 147 -24.96 4.90 -1.54
N LYS A 148 -26.24 4.80 -1.18
CA LYS A 148 -26.72 5.01 0.20
C LYS A 148 -26.37 3.86 1.15
N LEU A 149 -26.39 2.60 0.68
CA LEU A 149 -26.10 1.46 1.55
C LEU A 149 -24.62 1.03 1.52
N LEU A 150 -23.85 1.51 0.54
CA LEU A 150 -22.42 1.23 0.41
C LEU A 150 -21.64 1.43 1.74
N PRO A 151 -21.83 2.52 2.52
CA PRO A 151 -21.16 2.67 3.80
C PRO A 151 -21.49 1.52 4.78
N TYR A 152 -22.75 1.10 4.89
CA TYR A 152 -23.15 0.02 5.78
C TYR A 152 -22.60 -1.34 5.32
N SER A 153 -22.59 -1.59 4.01
CA SER A 153 -21.96 -2.78 3.43
C SER A 153 -20.46 -2.84 3.75
N VAL A 154 -19.78 -1.69 3.77
CA VAL A 154 -18.36 -1.60 4.14
C VAL A 154 -18.13 -2.00 5.60
N VAL A 155 -18.97 -1.52 6.53
CA VAL A 155 -18.87 -1.93 7.95
C VAL A 155 -19.18 -3.40 8.11
N LEU A 156 -20.21 -3.93 7.42
CA LEU A 156 -20.53 -5.36 7.45
C LEU A 156 -19.36 -6.21 6.94
N LEU A 157 -18.74 -5.83 5.82
CA LEU A 157 -17.56 -6.51 5.28
C LEU A 157 -16.38 -6.44 6.25
N PHE A 158 -16.15 -5.28 6.87
CA PHE A 158 -15.13 -5.13 7.90
C PHE A 158 -15.37 -6.08 9.07
N VAL A 159 -16.57 -6.06 9.68
CA VAL A 159 -16.90 -6.93 10.82
C VAL A 159 -16.79 -8.40 10.42
N ALA A 160 -17.34 -8.79 9.27
CA ALA A 160 -17.24 -10.16 8.76
C ALA A 160 -15.78 -10.60 8.56
N SER A 161 -14.93 -9.71 8.05
CA SER A 161 -13.49 -10.01 7.85
C SER A 161 -12.72 -10.11 9.16
N VAL A 162 -13.06 -9.31 10.18
CA VAL A 162 -12.47 -9.42 11.54
C VAL A 162 -12.89 -10.73 12.18
N LEU A 163 -14.18 -11.09 12.12
CA LEU A 163 -14.69 -12.33 12.69
C LEU A 163 -14.14 -13.55 11.96
N LEU A 164 -14.03 -13.51 10.63
CA LEU A 164 -13.43 -14.58 9.84
C LEU A 164 -11.97 -14.78 10.22
N ARG A 165 -11.19 -13.70 10.34
CA ARG A 165 -9.80 -13.75 10.81
C ARG A 165 -9.72 -14.37 12.20
N PHE A 166 -10.50 -13.85 13.15
CA PHE A 166 -10.51 -14.35 14.53
C PHE A 166 -10.88 -15.84 14.59
N TYR A 167 -11.92 -16.25 13.84
CA TYR A 167 -12.36 -17.63 13.82
C TYR A 167 -11.28 -18.56 13.25
N LEU A 168 -10.71 -18.22 12.10
CA LEU A 168 -9.70 -19.07 11.44
C LEU A 168 -8.42 -19.19 12.27
N ASP A 169 -7.98 -18.12 12.92
CA ASP A 169 -6.77 -18.14 13.76
C ASP A 169 -6.92 -18.99 15.04
N ASN A 170 -8.14 -19.11 15.58
CA ASN A 170 -8.38 -19.79 16.87
C ASN A 170 -8.98 -21.18 16.73
N TYR A 171 -9.64 -21.47 15.60
CA TYR A 171 -10.48 -22.67 15.45
C TYR A 171 -10.24 -23.45 14.16
N SER A 172 -9.33 -23.01 13.29
CA SER A 172 -8.98 -23.77 12.09
C SER A 172 -7.60 -24.38 12.20
N ASP A 173 -7.56 -25.69 12.45
CA ASP A 173 -6.31 -26.45 12.38
C ASP A 173 -5.73 -26.39 10.96
N GLY A 174 -4.50 -25.88 10.83
CA GLY A 174 -3.73 -25.93 9.58
C GLY A 174 -3.97 -24.80 8.57
N LEU A 175 -4.74 -23.75 8.89
CA LEU A 175 -4.91 -22.58 8.00
C LEU A 175 -4.18 -21.32 8.47
N ASP A 176 -3.30 -21.39 9.48
CA ASP A 176 -2.54 -20.23 9.99
C ASP A 176 -1.45 -19.76 9.00
N HIS A 177 -1.88 -19.19 7.88
CA HIS A 177 -1.02 -18.57 6.88
C HIS A 177 -1.23 -17.05 6.95
N PRO A 178 -0.33 -16.30 7.61
CA PRO A 178 -0.44 -14.84 7.76
C PRO A 178 -0.27 -14.06 6.45
N THR A 179 -0.10 -14.80 5.35
CA THR A 179 0.10 -14.37 3.96
C THR A 179 -1.17 -14.53 3.11
N LEU A 180 -2.27 -15.09 3.65
CA LEU A 180 -3.54 -15.24 2.94
C LEU A 180 -4.39 -13.96 2.93
N PRO A 181 -5.29 -13.76 1.95
CA PRO A 181 -6.12 -12.55 1.85
C PRO A 181 -7.00 -12.29 3.06
N TYR A 182 -7.70 -13.33 3.56
CA TYR A 182 -8.59 -13.19 4.73
C TYR A 182 -7.84 -12.62 5.92
N SER A 183 -6.54 -12.95 6.02
CA SER A 183 -5.67 -12.61 7.12
C SER A 183 -5.39 -11.10 7.20
N ARG A 184 -5.50 -10.36 6.08
CA ARG A 184 -5.17 -8.93 5.96
C ARG A 184 -6.33 -8.05 5.48
N PHE A 185 -7.36 -8.65 4.89
CA PHE A 185 -8.47 -7.92 4.28
C PHE A 185 -9.16 -6.97 5.26
N TRP A 186 -9.28 -7.36 6.53
CA TRP A 186 -9.89 -6.52 7.57
C TRP A 186 -9.16 -5.18 7.78
N ASN A 187 -7.83 -5.15 7.72
CA ASN A 187 -7.06 -3.90 7.79
C ASN A 187 -7.37 -3.00 6.59
N PHE A 188 -7.53 -3.59 5.41
CA PHE A 188 -7.87 -2.84 4.20
C PHE A 188 -9.29 -2.27 4.28
N CYS A 189 -10.26 -3.07 4.74
CA CYS A 189 -11.63 -2.64 4.99
C CYS A 189 -11.74 -1.59 6.10
N LEU A 190 -10.89 -1.64 7.13
CA LEU A 190 -10.82 -0.60 8.17
C LEU A 190 -10.55 0.77 7.55
N GLY A 191 -9.66 0.84 6.55
CA GLY A 191 -9.43 2.04 5.76
C GLY A 191 -10.69 2.54 5.03
N TRP A 192 -11.50 1.63 4.49
CA TRP A 192 -12.78 1.99 3.87
C TRP A 192 -13.74 2.59 4.89
N CYS A 193 -13.83 1.99 6.09
CA CYS A 193 -14.62 2.53 7.20
C CYS A 193 -14.16 3.95 7.57
N PHE A 194 -12.85 4.20 7.62
CA PHE A 194 -12.34 5.54 7.87
C PHE A 194 -12.80 6.54 6.82
N TYR A 195 -12.76 6.19 5.54
CA TYR A 195 -13.21 7.08 4.47
C TYR A 195 -14.70 7.43 4.58
N PHE A 196 -15.56 6.42 4.75
CA PHE A 196 -17.01 6.65 4.71
C PHE A 196 -17.59 7.21 6.02
N PHE A 197 -16.98 6.93 7.17
CA PHE A 197 -17.56 7.27 8.47
C PHE A 197 -16.72 8.22 9.32
N ALA A 198 -15.41 8.28 9.11
CA ALA A 198 -14.51 9.01 10.01
C ALA A 198 -13.52 9.92 9.26
N ASP A 199 -13.80 10.30 8.01
CA ASP A 199 -12.93 11.21 7.26
C ASP A 199 -12.86 12.56 8.01
N PRO A 200 -11.66 12.99 8.47
CA PRO A 200 -11.51 14.21 9.25
C PRO A 200 -12.00 15.48 8.54
N SER A 201 -12.13 15.45 7.22
CA SER A 201 -12.58 16.58 6.40
C SER A 201 -14.11 16.69 6.26
N ARG A 202 -14.87 15.62 6.60
CA ARG A 202 -16.31 15.53 6.29
C ARG A 202 -17.17 15.10 7.47
N THR A 203 -16.59 14.46 8.48
CA THR A 203 -17.37 13.71 9.47
C THR A 203 -17.28 14.32 10.88
N PRO A 204 -18.37 14.28 11.67
CA PRO A 204 -18.36 14.74 13.05
C PRO A 204 -17.37 13.97 13.93
N LYS A 205 -16.89 14.61 15.00
CA LYS A 205 -15.95 14.00 15.96
C LYS A 205 -16.49 12.71 16.59
N GLY A 206 -17.81 12.61 16.80
CA GLY A 206 -18.46 11.41 17.36
C GLY A 206 -18.21 10.16 16.51
N ASN A 207 -18.35 10.25 15.18
CA ASN A 207 -18.10 9.12 14.30
C ASN A 207 -16.62 8.70 14.31
N ARG A 208 -15.71 9.67 14.41
CA ARG A 208 -14.27 9.41 14.53
C ARG A 208 -13.93 8.68 15.82
N VAL A 209 -14.57 9.03 16.94
CA VAL A 209 -14.44 8.32 18.22
C VAL A 209 -14.98 6.91 18.11
N ALA A 210 -16.16 6.71 17.50
CA ALA A 210 -16.74 5.39 17.29
C ALA A 210 -15.83 4.49 16.43
N MET A 211 -15.28 5.02 15.32
CA MET A 211 -14.35 4.27 14.46
C MET A 211 -13.01 3.99 15.13
N ALA A 212 -12.52 4.90 15.97
CA ALA A 212 -11.32 4.65 16.77
C ALA A 212 -11.55 3.54 17.81
N ALA A 213 -12.69 3.55 18.50
CA ALA A 213 -13.05 2.50 19.45
C ALA A 213 -13.17 1.14 18.74
N LEU A 214 -13.82 1.10 17.57
CA LEU A 214 -13.93 -0.10 16.76
C LEU A 214 -12.55 -0.61 16.31
N ALA A 215 -11.67 0.28 15.83
CA ALA A 215 -10.32 -0.07 15.44
C ALA A 215 -9.49 -0.62 16.61
N ILE A 216 -9.60 -0.03 17.80
CA ILE A 216 -8.94 -0.51 19.02
C ILE A 216 -9.43 -1.91 19.39
N ALA A 217 -10.76 -2.08 19.46
CA ALA A 217 -11.36 -3.37 19.80
C ALA A 217 -10.95 -4.47 18.81
N SER A 218 -11.05 -4.21 17.50
CA SER A 218 -10.64 -5.17 16.47
C SER A 218 -9.13 -5.44 16.48
N SER A 219 -8.30 -4.43 16.75
CA SER A 219 -6.84 -4.61 16.85
C SER A 219 -6.47 -5.55 17.99
N PHE A 220 -7.07 -5.38 19.17
CA PHE A 220 -6.82 -6.28 20.30
C PHE A 220 -7.47 -7.65 20.10
N LEU A 221 -8.63 -7.73 19.47
CA LEU A 221 -9.27 -9.01 19.17
C LEU A 221 -8.43 -9.85 18.20
N VAL A 222 -7.87 -9.24 17.17
CA VAL A 222 -7.11 -9.97 16.13
C VAL A 222 -5.66 -10.21 16.52
N TYR A 223 -4.97 -9.22 17.08
CA TYR A 223 -3.54 -9.35 17.40
C TYR A 223 -3.26 -9.74 18.84
N GLY A 224 -4.19 -9.50 19.76
CA GLY A 224 -3.96 -9.60 21.20
C GLY A 224 -3.27 -8.37 21.79
N ALA A 225 -3.56 -8.09 23.06
CA ALA A 225 -3.02 -6.94 23.78
C ALA A 225 -1.51 -7.03 24.04
N ALA A 226 -0.87 -8.21 23.93
CA ALA A 226 0.56 -8.36 24.15
C ALA A 226 1.42 -8.08 22.91
N LYS A 227 0.82 -7.79 21.75
CA LYS A 227 1.53 -7.75 20.46
C LYS A 227 1.65 -6.31 19.94
N LEU A 228 2.87 -5.90 19.56
CA LEU A 228 3.15 -4.56 19.03
C LEU A 228 2.30 -4.17 17.81
N PRO A 229 1.99 -5.07 16.85
CA PRO A 229 1.10 -4.74 15.72
C PRO A 229 -0.23 -4.11 16.12
N ALA A 230 -0.81 -4.51 17.26
CA ALA A 230 -2.04 -3.93 17.78
C ALA A 230 -1.84 -2.44 18.09
N TYR A 231 -0.80 -2.13 18.87
CA TYR A 231 -0.48 -0.77 19.28
C TYR A 231 -0.05 0.12 18.12
N CYS A 232 0.73 -0.40 17.16
CA CYS A 232 1.10 0.34 15.96
C CYS A 232 -0.12 0.72 15.12
N LEU A 233 -1.06 -0.22 14.92
CA LEU A 233 -2.30 0.07 14.20
C LEU A 233 -3.16 1.08 14.97
N ILE A 234 -3.33 0.90 16.28
CA ILE A 234 -4.07 1.84 17.15
C ILE A 234 -3.48 3.24 17.07
N ALA A 235 -2.17 3.39 17.27
CA ALA A 235 -1.49 4.68 17.20
C ALA A 235 -1.65 5.32 15.81
N GLY A 236 -1.44 4.53 14.74
CA GLY A 236 -1.65 4.97 13.36
C GLY A 236 -3.08 5.44 13.12
N THR A 237 -4.08 4.71 13.61
CA THR A 237 -5.50 5.07 13.55
C THR A 237 -5.79 6.36 14.31
N LEU A 238 -5.33 6.47 15.55
CA LEU A 238 -5.59 7.66 16.38
C LEU A 238 -4.96 8.91 15.74
N ILE A 239 -3.73 8.80 15.26
CA ILE A 239 -3.07 9.90 14.55
C ILE A 239 -3.84 10.24 13.28
N PHE A 240 -4.20 9.24 12.45
CA PHE A 240 -4.91 9.49 11.20
C PHE A 240 -6.28 10.14 11.41
N LEU A 241 -7.04 9.66 12.39
CA LEU A 241 -8.39 10.15 12.66
C LEU A 241 -8.38 11.46 13.44
N PHE A 242 -7.39 11.74 14.30
CA PHE A 242 -7.41 12.90 15.20
C PHE A 242 -6.44 14.01 14.88
N VAL A 243 -5.41 13.73 14.09
CA VAL A 243 -4.40 14.69 13.70
C VAL A 243 -4.52 14.92 12.21
N ARG A 244 -4.96 16.12 11.82
CA ARG A 244 -5.05 16.49 10.40
C ARG A 244 -3.66 16.81 9.84
N ASP A 245 -2.95 17.69 10.54
CA ASP A 245 -1.67 18.25 10.09
C ASP A 245 -0.62 18.18 11.20
N ILE A 246 0.54 17.62 10.88
CA ILE A 246 1.70 17.55 11.78
C ILE A 246 2.66 18.67 11.41
N ALA A 247 3.07 19.46 12.41
CA ALA A 247 4.11 20.47 12.23
C ALA A 247 5.48 19.79 12.26
N VAL A 248 6.24 19.93 11.17
CA VAL A 248 7.59 19.38 11.05
C VAL A 248 8.57 20.45 10.55
N PRO A 249 9.85 20.42 10.94
CA PRO A 249 10.89 21.24 10.34
C PRO A 249 10.94 21.08 8.81
N ALA A 250 11.28 22.14 8.07
CA ALA A 250 11.27 22.13 6.61
C ALA A 250 12.17 21.05 5.98
N ILE A 251 13.31 20.70 6.62
CA ILE A 251 14.14 19.59 6.17
C ILE A 251 13.42 18.23 6.31
N LEU A 252 12.79 17.97 7.46
CA LEU A 252 12.04 16.74 7.68
C LEU A 252 10.81 16.66 6.78
N HIS A 253 10.15 17.79 6.50
CA HIS A 253 9.07 17.84 5.52
C HIS A 253 9.49 17.26 4.17
N LYS A 254 10.67 17.66 3.65
CA LYS A 254 11.19 17.16 2.38
C LYS A 254 11.49 15.67 2.45
N LEU A 255 12.21 15.23 3.49
CA LEU A 255 12.59 13.81 3.66
C LEU A 255 11.37 12.91 3.78
N ILE A 256 10.40 13.29 4.62
CA ILE A 256 9.16 12.53 4.81
C ILE A 256 8.35 12.46 3.52
N THR A 257 8.27 13.57 2.76
CA THR A 257 7.59 13.58 1.47
C THR A 257 8.23 12.60 0.50
N ILE A 258 9.56 12.61 0.38
CA ILE A 258 10.32 11.71 -0.50
C ILE A 258 10.06 10.26 -0.11
N VAL A 259 10.21 9.91 1.17
CA VAL A 259 9.98 8.53 1.67
C VAL A 259 8.52 8.10 1.43
N ALA A 260 7.54 8.97 1.68
CA ALA A 260 6.13 8.66 1.44
C ALA A 260 5.82 8.43 -0.04
N MET A 261 6.45 9.18 -0.96
CA MET A 261 6.30 9.00 -2.40
C MET A 261 7.02 7.73 -2.89
N ALA A 262 8.19 7.41 -2.33
CA ALA A 262 8.98 6.23 -2.66
C ALA A 262 8.46 4.94 -2.00
N ASN A 263 7.38 4.97 -1.22
CA ASN A 263 6.83 3.85 -0.43
C ASN A 263 6.87 2.50 -1.17
N LEU A 264 6.26 2.40 -2.36
CA LEU A 264 6.21 1.14 -3.09
C LEU A 264 7.60 0.67 -3.54
N HIS A 265 8.49 1.59 -3.92
CA HIS A 265 9.85 1.24 -4.31
C HIS A 265 10.66 0.76 -3.10
N ILE A 266 10.54 1.43 -1.96
CA ILE A 266 11.13 0.97 -0.70
C ILE A 266 10.61 -0.44 -0.40
N PHE A 267 9.31 -0.67 -0.49
CA PHE A 267 8.72 -1.99 -0.25
C PHE A 267 9.32 -3.09 -1.15
N LEU A 268 9.49 -2.81 -2.45
CA LEU A 268 10.02 -3.80 -3.41
C LEU A 268 11.53 -4.03 -3.27
N TRP A 269 12.30 -3.00 -2.95
CA TRP A 269 13.76 -3.05 -3.08
C TRP A 269 14.53 -3.18 -1.76
N HIS A 270 13.96 -2.82 -0.60
CA HIS A 270 14.74 -2.75 0.65
C HIS A 270 15.47 -4.06 1.00
N ARG A 271 14.82 -5.24 0.85
CA ARG A 271 15.46 -6.53 1.13
C ARG A 271 16.57 -6.90 0.15
N PHE A 272 16.43 -6.50 -1.11
CA PHE A 272 17.52 -6.69 -2.09
C PHE A 272 18.77 -5.92 -1.67
N PHE A 273 18.58 -4.66 -1.26
CA PHE A 273 19.68 -3.84 -0.77
C PHE A 273 20.23 -4.31 0.58
N PHE A 274 19.45 -5.00 1.39
CA PHE A 274 19.97 -5.64 2.60
C PHE A 274 20.96 -6.75 2.27
N GLU A 275 20.67 -7.60 1.28
CA GLU A 275 21.61 -8.64 0.82
C GLU A 275 22.91 -8.01 0.28
N ILE A 276 22.81 -6.93 -0.52
CA ILE A 276 23.99 -6.17 -0.97
C ILE A 276 24.78 -5.62 0.22
N TYR A 277 24.11 -5.11 1.25
CA TYR A 277 24.77 -4.58 2.44
C TYR A 277 25.49 -5.68 3.22
N GLU A 278 24.87 -6.85 3.40
CA GLU A 278 25.47 -8.03 4.04
C GLU A 278 26.74 -8.46 3.31
N ASP A 279 26.68 -8.51 1.97
CA ASP A 279 27.82 -8.87 1.13
C ASP A 279 28.98 -7.87 1.25
N ILE A 280 28.70 -6.56 1.22
CA ILE A 280 29.72 -5.50 1.29
C ILE A 280 30.35 -5.40 2.69
N MET A 281 29.53 -5.49 3.73
CA MET A 281 29.97 -5.27 5.11
C MET A 281 30.44 -6.55 5.80
N HIS A 282 30.29 -7.71 5.16
CA HIS A 282 30.56 -9.03 5.72
C HIS A 282 29.87 -9.27 7.07
N VAL A 283 28.64 -8.75 7.19
CA VAL A 283 27.80 -8.92 8.39
C VAL A 283 26.64 -9.87 8.08
N THR A 284 26.26 -10.70 9.05
CA THR A 284 25.13 -11.61 8.93
C THR A 284 23.84 -10.94 9.41
N ALA A 285 22.74 -10.97 8.64
CA ALA A 285 21.30 -10.79 8.96
C ALA A 285 20.82 -9.72 9.99
N GLN A 286 21.73 -8.96 10.60
CA GLN A 286 21.53 -8.07 11.74
C GLN A 286 22.32 -6.77 11.49
N GLY A 287 22.26 -6.25 10.26
CA GLY A 287 22.98 -5.01 9.92
C GLY A 287 22.40 -3.76 10.58
N GLY A 288 21.35 -3.92 11.38
CA GLY A 288 20.90 -2.92 12.34
C GLY A 288 20.39 -1.65 11.67
N PHE A 289 20.71 -0.51 12.29
CA PHE A 289 20.39 0.80 11.74
C PHE A 289 21.14 1.10 10.43
N GLY A 290 22.37 0.59 10.27
CA GLY A 290 23.18 0.80 9.06
C GLY A 290 22.54 0.18 7.83
N MET A 291 22.14 -1.09 7.94
CA MET A 291 21.41 -1.81 6.89
C MET A 291 20.08 -1.14 6.56
N TRP A 292 19.30 -0.75 7.59
CA TRP A 292 18.05 -0.02 7.40
C TRP A 292 18.28 1.27 6.59
N LEU A 293 19.25 2.08 7.01
CA LEU A 293 19.55 3.35 6.35
C LEU A 293 20.01 3.14 4.90
N PHE A 294 20.86 2.14 4.67
CA PHE A 294 21.33 1.77 3.34
C PHE A 294 20.18 1.35 2.43
N GLY A 295 19.35 0.39 2.86
CA GLY A 295 18.24 -0.11 2.05
C GLY A 295 17.17 0.93 1.79
N MET A 296 16.88 1.81 2.77
CA MET A 296 15.97 2.96 2.58
C MET A 296 16.54 3.94 1.55
N SER A 297 17.79 4.36 1.72
CA SER A 297 18.43 5.36 0.86
C SER A 297 18.60 4.86 -0.57
N ALA A 298 19.08 3.63 -0.75
CA ALA A 298 19.26 3.01 -2.07
C ALA A 298 17.93 2.84 -2.81
N SER A 299 16.87 2.41 -2.11
CA SER A 299 15.53 2.32 -2.69
C SER A 299 14.97 3.68 -3.13
N VAL A 300 15.23 4.73 -2.34
CA VAL A 300 14.83 6.11 -2.68
C VAL A 300 15.60 6.63 -3.89
N VAL A 301 16.92 6.40 -3.96
CA VAL A 301 17.75 6.79 -5.11
C VAL A 301 17.26 6.11 -6.39
N LEU A 302 16.96 4.81 -6.31
CA LEU A 302 16.42 4.07 -7.45
C LEU A 302 15.05 4.61 -7.89
N TRP A 303 14.17 4.96 -6.96
CA TRP A 303 12.90 5.61 -7.26
C TRP A 303 13.08 6.96 -7.95
N ILE A 304 14.01 7.81 -7.48
CA ILE A 304 14.30 9.11 -8.11
C ILE A 304 14.77 8.90 -9.55
N GLY A 305 15.67 7.92 -9.78
CA GLY A 305 16.13 7.56 -11.11
C GLY A 305 14.99 7.08 -12.02
N TRP A 306 14.11 6.22 -11.49
CA TRP A 306 12.93 5.73 -12.20
C TRP A 306 11.98 6.86 -12.60
N GLU A 307 11.62 7.75 -11.69
CA GLU A 307 10.74 8.90 -11.99
C GLU A 307 11.35 9.84 -13.02
N ALA A 308 12.66 10.08 -12.95
CA ALA A 308 13.38 10.87 -13.94
C ALA A 308 13.30 10.19 -15.32
N ALA A 309 13.54 8.88 -15.40
CA ALA A 309 13.47 8.13 -16.66
C ALA A 309 12.05 8.13 -17.25
N VAL A 310 11.03 7.88 -16.43
CA VAL A 310 9.62 7.89 -16.86
C VAL A 310 9.20 9.29 -17.35
N ARG A 311 9.61 10.36 -16.66
CA ARG A 311 9.32 11.73 -17.08
C ARG A 311 9.94 12.02 -18.45
N THR A 312 11.23 11.73 -18.60
CA THR A 312 11.94 11.90 -19.87
C THR A 312 11.28 11.10 -21.01
N ALA A 313 10.93 9.84 -20.77
CA ALA A 313 10.25 9.01 -21.77
C ALA A 313 8.89 9.58 -22.21
N ARG A 314 8.11 10.15 -21.28
CA ARG A 314 6.83 10.80 -21.58
C ARG A 314 7.03 12.06 -22.41
N GLU A 315 8.01 12.88 -22.09
CA GLU A 315 8.35 14.09 -22.85
C GLU A 315 8.74 13.74 -24.30
N PHE A 316 9.57 12.71 -24.49
CA PHE A 316 9.90 12.20 -25.82
C PHE A 316 8.68 11.68 -26.59
N ALA A 317 7.79 10.92 -25.94
CA ALA A 317 6.58 10.41 -26.57
C ALA A 317 5.64 11.54 -27.03
N LEU A 318 5.47 12.59 -26.20
CA LEU A 318 4.65 13.75 -26.54
C LEU A 318 5.26 14.56 -27.69
N ALA A 319 6.58 14.78 -27.69
CA ALA A 319 7.28 15.45 -28.79
C ALA A 319 7.12 14.68 -30.10
N SER A 320 7.21 13.35 -30.07
CA SER A 320 7.03 12.50 -31.27
C SER A 320 5.60 12.57 -31.84
N THR A 321 4.58 12.68 -30.97
CA THR A 321 3.18 12.83 -31.38
C THR A 321 2.91 14.21 -31.98
N SER A 322 3.49 15.26 -31.40
CA SER A 322 3.38 16.63 -31.92
C SER A 322 4.00 16.76 -33.32
N LEU A 323 5.17 16.15 -33.55
CA LEU A 323 5.81 16.12 -34.87
C LEU A 323 4.94 15.41 -35.91
N LYS A 324 4.36 14.25 -35.58
CA LYS A 324 3.43 13.54 -36.49
C LYS A 324 2.19 14.37 -36.85
N SER A 325 1.65 15.15 -35.91
CA SER A 325 0.49 16.03 -36.16
C SER A 325 0.81 17.23 -37.07
N LYS A 326 2.08 17.67 -37.14
CA LYS A 326 2.51 18.77 -38.02
C LYS A 326 2.86 18.31 -39.44
N VAL A 327 3.25 17.05 -39.62
CA VAL A 327 3.69 16.50 -40.92
C VAL A 327 2.52 16.01 -41.78
N ILE A 328 1.34 15.77 -41.20
CA ILE A 328 0.12 15.42 -41.95
C ILE A 328 -0.83 16.63 -41.93
N PRO A 329 -0.76 17.55 -42.90
CA PRO A 329 -1.77 18.59 -43.02
C PRO A 329 -3.13 17.93 -43.28
N SER A 330 -4.15 18.34 -42.52
CA SER A 330 -5.52 17.90 -42.71
C SER A 330 -5.93 18.12 -44.16
N VAL A 331 -6.14 17.04 -44.92
CA VAL A 331 -6.83 17.10 -46.21
C VAL A 331 -8.25 17.58 -45.89
N ARG A 332 -8.49 18.89 -46.03
CA ARG A 332 -9.84 19.46 -45.96
C ARG A 332 -10.61 18.87 -47.13
N SER A 333 -11.57 18.00 -46.82
CA SER A 333 -12.59 17.58 -47.76
C SER A 333 -13.37 18.83 -48.19
N HIS A 334 -13.11 19.31 -49.41
CA HIS A 334 -13.96 20.28 -50.07
C HIS A 334 -15.34 19.64 -50.27
N THR A 335 -16.31 20.07 -49.46
CA THR A 335 -17.73 19.83 -49.70
C THR A 335 -18.12 20.56 -50.97
N LEU A 336 -18.50 19.81 -52.02
CA LEU A 336 -19.14 20.34 -53.21
C LEU A 336 -20.51 20.95 -52.82
N PRO A 337 -20.88 22.11 -53.37
CA PRO A 337 -22.20 22.69 -53.15
C PRO A 337 -23.25 21.81 -53.83
N ALA A 338 -24.33 21.50 -53.09
CA ALA A 338 -25.50 20.85 -53.63
C ALA A 338 -26.21 21.79 -54.62
N SER A 339 -26.43 21.30 -55.83
CA SER A 339 -27.31 21.88 -56.86
C SER A 339 -28.75 21.43 -56.68
#